data_AF-A0A256XH79-F1
#
_entry.id   AF-A0A256XH79-F1
#
_cell.length_a   1.000
_cell.length_b   1.000
_cell.length_c   1.000
_cell.angle_alpha   90.00
_cell.angle_beta   90.00
_cell.angle_gamma   90.00
#
_symmetry.space_group_name_H-M   'P 1'
#
loop_
_entity.id
_entity.type
_entity.pdbx_description
1 polymer ?
#
loop_
_entity_poly.entity_id
_entity_poly.type
_entity_poly.pdbx_seq_one_letter_code
_entity_poly.pdbx_strand_id
1 'polypeptide(L)'
;MPPVLKKWATLIRLTYRRGMANGPFSIVVTTDHPKPTMIGHSDRKKLRPLIAALSEDESTFYLGSELNPIHTVDETKEYWQPDPGKPVIATLDEPLVRGTEKIMEGLSII
;
A
#
# COMPACT_ATOMS: atom_id res chain seq x y z
N MET A 1 11.33 -11.06 -8.48
CA MET A 1 9.89 -11.36 -8.24
C MET A 1 9.73 -12.87 -8.14
N PRO A 2 9.12 -13.39 -7.06
CA PRO A 2 8.84 -14.82 -6.90
C PRO A 2 8.01 -15.40 -8.07
N PRO A 3 8.15 -16.70 -8.41
CA PRO A 3 7.46 -17.30 -9.56
C PRO A 3 5.93 -17.18 -9.52
N VAL A 4 5.32 -17.41 -8.35
CA VAL A 4 3.87 -17.31 -8.13
C VAL A 4 3.39 -15.88 -8.36
N LEU A 5 4.09 -14.88 -7.82
CA LEU A 5 3.77 -13.47 -8.00
C LEU A 5 3.82 -13.06 -9.48
N LYS A 6 4.85 -13.54 -10.20
CA LYS A 6 4.99 -13.29 -11.63
C LYS A 6 3.81 -13.86 -12.43
N LYS A 7 3.34 -15.06 -12.08
CA LYS A 7 2.21 -15.70 -12.76
C LYS A 7 0.91 -14.93 -12.49
N TRP A 8 0.61 -14.57 -11.25
CA TRP A 8 -0.56 -13.73 -10.92
C TRP A 8 -0.53 -12.36 -11.60
N ALA A 9 0.59 -11.65 -11.55
CA ALA A 9 0.75 -10.36 -12.24
C ALA A 9 0.52 -10.47 -13.75
N THR A 10 0.94 -11.59 -14.36
CA THR A 10 0.72 -11.87 -15.78
C THR A 10 -0.76 -12.09 -16.07
N LEU A 11 -1.44 -12.92 -15.27
CA LEU A 11 -2.87 -13.18 -15.43
C LEU A 11 -3.71 -11.91 -15.28
N ILE A 12 -3.48 -11.14 -14.22
CA ILE A 12 -4.16 -9.85 -13.99
C ILE A 12 -3.96 -8.92 -15.19
N ARG A 13 -2.74 -8.81 -15.71
CA ARG A 13 -2.44 -7.95 -16.86
C ARG A 13 -3.12 -8.42 -18.14
N LEU A 14 -3.23 -9.73 -18.37
CA LEU A 14 -3.91 -10.27 -19.55
C LEU A 14 -5.43 -10.02 -19.47
N THR A 15 -6.04 -10.28 -18.31
CA THR A 15 -7.50 -10.14 -18.11
C THR A 15 -7.95 -8.69 -18.01
N TYR A 16 -7.23 -7.85 -17.26
CA TYR A 16 -7.66 -6.49 -16.92
C TYR A 16 -6.83 -5.39 -17.57
N ARG A 17 -6.16 -5.68 -18.70
CA ARG A 17 -5.23 -4.73 -19.37
C ARG A 17 -5.79 -3.31 -19.51
N ARG A 18 -7.05 -3.18 -19.90
CA ARG A 18 -7.72 -1.90 -20.14
C ARG A 18 -8.10 -1.16 -18.85
N GLY A 19 -8.29 -1.88 -17.74
CA GLY A 19 -8.60 -1.32 -16.42
C GLY A 19 -7.36 -1.02 -15.57
N MET A 20 -6.16 -1.32 -16.05
CA MET A 20 -4.94 -0.99 -15.33
C MET A 20 -4.75 0.52 -15.27
N ALA A 21 -4.68 1.07 -14.06
CA ALA A 21 -4.28 2.46 -13.85
C ALA A 21 -2.83 2.65 -14.33
N ASN A 22 -2.66 3.45 -15.37
CA ASN A 22 -1.36 3.82 -15.91
C ASN A 22 -1.19 5.34 -15.79
N GLY A 23 -0.01 5.78 -15.35
CA GLY A 23 0.31 7.20 -15.17
C GLY A 23 0.87 7.49 -13.78
N PRO A 24 1.32 8.73 -13.51
CA PRO A 24 1.74 9.17 -12.19
C PRO A 24 0.57 9.13 -11.21
N PHE A 25 0.68 8.36 -10.12
CA PHE A 25 -0.32 8.40 -9.06
C PHE A 25 0.25 8.01 -7.70
N SER A 26 -0.34 8.61 -6.66
CA SER A 26 -0.34 8.14 -5.28
C SER A 26 -1.79 8.15 -4.84
N ILE A 27 -2.31 6.99 -4.42
CA ILE A 27 -3.71 6.84 -4.04
C ILE A 27 -3.80 6.28 -2.63
N VAL A 28 -4.85 6.71 -1.94
CA VAL A 28 -5.31 6.13 -0.68
C VAL A 28 -6.69 5.54 -0.94
N VAL A 29 -6.86 4.26 -0.64
CA VAL A 29 -8.12 3.53 -0.80
C VAL A 29 -8.52 2.97 0.55
N THR A 30 -9.80 3.09 0.89
CA THR A 30 -10.35 2.54 2.13
C THR A 30 -11.48 1.58 1.83
N THR A 31 -11.63 0.56 2.67
CA THR A 31 -12.77 -0.35 2.69
C THR A 31 -13.12 -0.65 4.14
N ASP A 32 -14.39 -0.88 4.43
CA ASP A 32 -14.88 -1.33 5.74
C ASP A 32 -15.14 -2.84 5.79
N HIS A 33 -15.17 -3.51 4.63
CA HIS A 33 -15.39 -4.94 4.51
C HIS A 33 -14.11 -5.68 4.02
N PRO A 34 -13.74 -6.82 4.64
CA PRO A 34 -14.37 -7.46 5.80
C PRO A 34 -14.07 -6.76 7.14
N LYS A 35 -13.08 -5.87 7.17
CA LYS A 35 -12.70 -5.01 8.29
C LYS A 35 -12.29 -3.63 7.76
N PRO A 36 -12.31 -2.58 8.62
CA PRO A 36 -11.72 -1.30 8.27
C PRO A 36 -10.26 -1.43 7.89
N THR A 37 -9.97 -1.13 6.63
CA THR A 37 -8.67 -1.24 6.01
C THR A 37 -8.36 0.02 5.20
N MET A 38 -7.15 0.54 5.36
CA MET A 38 -6.59 1.62 4.57
C MET A 38 -5.40 1.11 3.76
N ILE A 39 -5.38 1.44 2.47
CA ILE A 39 -4.35 1.02 1.52
C ILE A 39 -3.72 2.26 0.89
N GLY A 40 -2.41 2.42 1.08
CA GLY A 40 -1.59 3.39 0.37
C GLY A 40 -0.88 2.73 -0.80
N HIS A 41 -0.99 3.28 -2.01
CA HIS A 41 -0.33 2.73 -3.18
C HIS A 41 0.17 3.82 -4.13
N SER A 42 1.32 3.58 -4.74
CA SER A 42 1.92 4.48 -5.74
C SER A 42 2.17 3.76 -7.05
N ASP A 43 2.26 4.53 -8.13
CA ASP A 43 2.60 3.99 -9.44
C ASP A 43 3.99 3.33 -9.45
N ARG A 44 4.24 2.46 -10.44
CA ARG A 44 5.49 1.69 -10.56
C ARG A 44 6.77 2.53 -10.69
N LYS A 45 6.65 3.81 -11.08
CA LYS A 45 7.77 4.75 -11.19
C LYS A 45 7.81 5.75 -10.03
N LYS A 46 6.80 5.73 -9.15
CA LYS A 46 6.65 6.63 -7.99
C LYS A 46 6.84 8.09 -8.38
N LEU A 47 6.06 8.53 -9.35
CA LEU A 47 6.13 9.90 -9.90
C LEU A 47 5.35 10.90 -9.05
N ARG A 48 4.63 10.42 -8.02
CA ARG A 48 3.98 11.22 -7.00
C ARG A 48 4.48 10.78 -5.61
N PRO A 49 4.68 11.72 -4.68
CA PRO A 49 5.11 11.36 -3.34
C PRO A 49 4.00 10.64 -2.58
N LEU A 50 4.40 9.73 -1.69
CA LEU A 50 3.55 9.08 -0.71
C LEU A 50 4.43 8.81 0.51
N ILE A 51 4.01 9.35 1.65
CA ILE A 51 4.60 9.14 2.97
C ILE A 51 3.63 8.28 3.76
N ALA A 52 4.16 7.29 4.46
CA ALA A 52 3.47 6.50 5.44
C ALA A 52 4.11 6.75 6.81
N ALA A 53 3.31 6.83 7.87
CA ALA A 53 3.82 7.03 9.21
C ALA A 53 2.98 6.30 10.26
N LEU A 54 3.57 6.06 11.42
CA LEU A 54 2.93 5.54 12.63
C LEU A 54 3.07 6.57 13.74
N SER A 55 1.99 6.79 14.50
CA SER A 55 1.99 7.59 15.72
C SER A 55 3.03 7.07 16.74
N GLU A 56 3.41 7.90 17.70
CA GLU A 56 4.40 7.52 18.73
C GLU A 56 3.99 6.26 19.52
N ASP A 57 2.69 6.14 19.82
CA ASP A 57 2.08 5.00 20.52
C ASP A 57 1.68 3.83 19.59
N GLU A 58 1.98 3.94 18.29
CA GLU A 58 1.64 2.99 17.23
C GLU A 58 0.14 2.68 17.07
N SER A 59 -0.75 3.51 17.64
CA SER A 59 -2.20 3.34 17.56
C SER A 59 -2.80 3.85 16.24
N THR A 60 -2.11 4.77 15.56
CA THR A 60 -2.61 5.44 14.37
C THR A 60 -1.64 5.31 13.20
N PHE A 61 -2.19 4.96 12.03
CA PHE A 61 -1.47 4.89 10.77
C PHE A 61 -1.85 6.06 9.87
N TYR A 62 -0.85 6.74 9.34
CA TYR A 62 -1.01 7.93 8.49
C TYR A 62 -0.51 7.70 7.08
N LEU A 63 -1.21 8.30 6.11
CA LEU A 63 -0.77 8.44 4.73
C LEU A 63 -0.88 9.91 4.31
N GLY A 64 0.14 10.41 3.64
CA GLY A 64 0.17 11.78 3.15
C GLY A 64 1.07 11.95 1.93
N SER A 65 0.95 13.07 1.24
CA SER A 65 1.92 13.45 0.20
C SER A 65 3.23 13.95 0.81
N GLU A 66 3.19 14.41 2.07
CA GLU A 66 4.30 15.03 2.80
C GLU A 66 4.20 14.65 4.28
N LEU A 67 5.30 14.85 5.03
CA LEU A 67 5.35 14.56 6.46
C LEU A 67 4.76 15.70 7.32
N ASN A 68 4.90 16.96 6.89
CA ASN A 68 4.53 18.12 7.70
C ASN A 68 3.04 18.18 8.09
N PRO A 69 2.07 17.81 7.23
CA PRO A 69 0.66 17.74 7.62
C PRO A 69 0.38 16.67 8.69
N ILE A 70 1.16 15.59 8.72
CA ILE A 70 1.05 14.54 9.74
C ILE A 70 1.57 15.09 11.08
N HIS A 71 2.75 15.73 11.06
CA HIS A 71 3.33 16.38 12.25
C HIS A 71 2.53 17.58 12.78
N THR A 72 1.58 18.09 12.01
CA THR A 72 0.65 19.12 12.50
C THR A 72 -0.43 18.52 13.41
N VAL A 73 -0.75 17.23 13.26
CA VAL A 73 -1.81 16.55 14.02
C VAL A 73 -1.28 15.55 15.03
N ASP A 74 -0.08 14.99 14.83
CA ASP A 74 0.49 13.96 15.69
C ASP A 74 2.01 13.83 15.56
N GLU A 75 2.68 13.38 16.62
CA GLU A 75 4.09 13.00 16.60
C GLU A 75 4.24 11.56 16.07
N THR A 76 5.31 11.28 15.34
CA THR A 76 5.47 9.98 14.68
C THR A 76 6.64 9.19 15.24
N LYS A 77 6.41 7.93 15.63
CA LYS A 77 7.49 6.97 15.95
C LYS A 77 8.36 6.68 14.74
N GLU A 78 7.70 6.46 13.61
CA GLU A 78 8.33 6.06 12.35
C GLU A 78 7.59 6.73 11.20
N TYR A 79 8.34 7.19 10.20
CA TYR A 79 7.81 7.52 8.89
C TYR A 79 8.73 6.96 7.81
N TRP A 80 8.16 6.61 6.67
CA TRP A 80 8.90 6.12 5.52
C TRP A 80 8.17 6.45 4.23
N GLN A 81 8.86 6.27 3.11
CA GLN A 81 8.23 6.33 1.80
C GLN A 81 8.02 4.92 1.28
N PRO A 82 6.79 4.47 0.98
CA PRO A 82 6.57 3.16 0.37
C PRO A 82 7.33 3.01 -0.96
N ASP A 83 7.77 1.78 -1.24
CA ASP A 83 8.46 1.45 -2.49
C ASP A 83 7.53 1.65 -3.71
N PRO A 84 8.09 2.01 -4.89
CA PRO A 84 7.31 2.16 -6.11
C PRO A 84 6.50 0.90 -6.46
N GLY A 85 5.20 1.07 -6.73
CA GLY A 85 4.32 -0.05 -7.08
C GLY A 85 4.12 -1.09 -5.98
N LYS A 86 4.52 -0.80 -4.74
CA LYS A 86 4.27 -1.64 -3.56
C LYS A 86 3.24 -0.98 -2.65
N PRO A 87 2.19 -1.70 -2.24
CA PRO A 87 1.21 -1.15 -1.32
C PRO A 87 1.73 -1.17 0.12
N VAL A 88 1.14 -0.31 0.94
CA VAL A 88 1.13 -0.40 2.40
C VAL A 88 -0.33 -0.56 2.84
N ILE A 89 -0.61 -1.52 3.72
CA ILE A 89 -1.96 -1.87 4.13
C ILE A 89 -2.02 -1.88 5.64
N ALA A 90 -2.89 -1.05 6.19
CA ALA A 90 -3.26 -1.06 7.60
C ALA A 90 -4.70 -1.55 7.72
N THR A 91 -4.90 -2.65 8.44
CA THR A 91 -6.22 -3.18 8.78
C THR A 91 -6.34 -3.12 10.30
N LEU A 92 -7.50 -2.69 10.82
CA LEU A 92 -7.73 -2.68 12.26
C LEU A 92 -7.48 -4.07 12.87
N ASP A 93 -6.78 -4.08 14.01
CA ASP A 93 -6.39 -5.26 14.79
C ASP A 93 -5.52 -6.27 14.01
N GLU A 94 -4.84 -5.84 12.96
CA GLU A 94 -3.92 -6.68 12.18
C GLU A 94 -2.55 -6.01 12.01
N PRO A 95 -1.46 -6.79 11.89
CA PRO A 95 -0.14 -6.23 11.65
C PRO A 95 -0.08 -5.45 10.33
N LEU A 96 0.60 -4.31 10.36
CA LEU A 96 0.86 -3.50 9.17
C LEU A 96 1.58 -4.32 8.09
N VAL A 97 1.04 -4.33 6.88
CA VAL A 97 1.64 -5.00 5.72
C VAL A 97 2.36 -3.99 4.85
N ARG A 98 3.64 -4.26 4.56
CA ARG A 98 4.47 -3.47 3.64
C ARG A 98 4.90 -4.35 2.47
N GLY A 99 4.50 -3.98 1.25
CA GLY A 99 4.84 -4.74 0.04
C GLY A 99 3.82 -5.80 -0.35
N THR A 100 4.05 -6.38 -1.52
CA THR A 100 3.12 -7.33 -2.16
C THR A 100 3.47 -8.77 -1.83
N GLU A 101 4.72 -9.02 -1.43
CA GLU A 101 5.27 -10.35 -1.22
C GLU A 101 4.52 -11.08 -0.09
N LYS A 102 4.35 -10.43 1.07
CA LYS A 102 3.60 -10.98 2.22
C LYS A 102 2.13 -11.26 1.92
N ILE A 103 1.49 -10.46 1.06
CA ILE A 103 0.06 -10.63 0.71
C ILE A 103 -0.15 -11.91 -0.10
N MET A 104 0.87 -12.29 -0.88
CA MET A 104 0.76 -13.36 -1.88
C MET A 104 1.35 -14.67 -1.37
N GLU A 105 1.96 -14.67 -0.17
CA GLU A 105 2.34 -15.88 0.57
C GLU A 105 1.07 -16.64 0.99
N GLY A 106 0.80 -17.77 0.32
CA GLY A 106 -0.36 -18.62 0.60
C GLY A 106 -1.40 -18.69 -0.52
N LEU A 107 -1.30 -17.86 -1.55
CA LEU A 107 -2.14 -17.98 -2.75
C LEU A 107 -1.61 -19.09 -3.65
N SER A 108 -2.28 -20.24 -3.63
CA SER A 108 -2.09 -21.27 -4.66
C SER A 108 -2.78 -20.83 -5.95
N ILE A 109 -2.24 -21.30 -7.07
CA ILE A 109 -2.89 -21.13 -8.36
C ILE A 109 -3.70 -22.41 -8.57
N ILE A 110 -5.01 -22.26 -8.74
CA ILE A 110 -5.94 -23.35 -9.11
C ILE A 110 -5.41 -24.05 -10.37
#